data_AF-A0A3B4V0K8-F1
#
_entry.id   AF-A0A3B4V0K8-F1
#
_cell.length_a   1.000
_cell.length_b   1.000
_cell.length_c   1.000
_cell.angle_alpha   90.00
_cell.angle_beta   90.00
_cell.angle_gamma   90.00
#
_symmetry.space_group_name_H-M   'P 1'
#
loop_
_entity.id
_entity.type
_entity.pdbx_description
1 polymer ?
#
loop_
_entity_poly.entity_id
_entity_poly.type
_entity_poly.pdbx_seq_one_letter_code
_entity_poly.pdbx_strand_id
1 'polypeptide(L)'
;MASAANTNLNAVRETMEALLEISRLLNTGLDMESLSICVRLCEQGINPEALSAVIKELRKASETSEGVYVCMSDNYPGRGLFF
;
A
#
# COMPACT_ATOMS: atom_id res chain seq x y z
N MET A 1 37.11 8.78 0.94
CA MET A 1 35.81 8.90 0.22
C MET A 1 34.67 8.08 0.82
N ALA A 2 34.88 7.19 1.82
CA ALA A 2 33.79 6.38 2.41
C ALA A 2 32.77 7.17 3.27
N SER A 3 33.10 8.38 3.72
CA SER A 3 32.26 9.12 4.67
C SER A 3 30.99 9.72 4.05
N ALA A 4 31.02 10.15 2.79
CA ALA A 4 29.89 10.83 2.15
C ALA A 4 28.71 9.87 1.83
N ALA A 5 29.02 8.62 1.48
CA ALA A 5 28.01 7.60 1.21
C ALA A 5 27.21 7.24 2.47
N ASN A 6 27.87 7.17 3.63
CA ASN A 6 27.21 6.85 4.89
C ASN A 6 26.24 7.96 5.35
N THR A 7 26.62 9.23 5.13
CA THR A 7 25.73 10.37 5.40
C THR A 7 24.48 10.35 4.53
N ASN A 8 24.60 9.95 3.26
CA ASN A 8 23.46 9.86 2.34
C ASN A 8 22.48 8.76 2.76
N LEU A 9 22.97 7.58 3.15
CA LEU A 9 22.13 6.49 3.65
C LEU A 9 21.41 6.85 4.95
N ASN A 10 22.06 7.58 5.85
CA ASN A 10 21.44 8.08 7.07
C ASN A 10 20.32 9.08 6.73
N ALA A 11 20.56 10.02 5.83
CA ALA A 11 19.56 11.00 5.41
C ALA A 11 18.34 10.34 4.74
N VAL A 12 18.54 9.33 3.90
CA VAL A 12 17.44 8.56 3.28
C VAL A 12 16.63 7.84 4.34
N ARG A 13 17.29 7.23 5.33
CA ARG A 13 16.64 6.50 6.41
C ARG A 13 15.82 7.43 7.30
N GLU A 14 16.37 8.57 7.71
CA GLU A 14 15.66 9.61 8.47
C GLU A 14 14.46 10.14 7.69
N THR A 15 14.60 10.35 6.38
CA THR A 15 13.51 10.80 5.51
C THR A 15 12.38 9.76 5.43
N MET A 16 12.72 8.48 5.27
CA MET A 16 11.74 7.39 5.25
C MET A 16 11.02 7.22 6.58
N GLU A 17 11.73 7.38 7.71
CA GLU A 17 11.14 7.32 9.04
C GLU A 17 10.16 8.48 9.26
N ALA A 18 10.53 9.70 8.87
CA ALA A 18 9.64 10.86 8.93
C ALA A 18 8.37 10.68 8.06
N LEU A 19 8.53 10.13 6.85
CA LEU A 19 7.38 9.83 5.96
C LEU A 19 6.46 8.76 6.55
N LEU A 20 7.02 7.73 7.20
CA LEU A 20 6.24 6.69 7.87
C LEU A 20 5.47 7.26 9.07
N GLU A 21 6.07 8.19 9.82
CA GLU A 21 5.40 8.87 10.92
C GLU A 21 4.20 9.70 10.43
N ILE A 22 4.37 10.46 9.35
CA ILE A 22 3.28 11.20 8.69
C ILE A 22 2.18 10.24 8.24
N SER A 23 2.55 9.12 7.60
CA SER A 23 1.62 8.06 7.17
C SER A 23 0.78 7.50 8.33
N ARG A 24 1.40 7.31 9.51
CA ARG A 24 0.73 6.87 10.74
C ARG A 24 -0.20 7.94 11.31
N LEU A 25 0.22 9.20 11.33
CA LEU A 25 -0.60 10.32 11.79
C LEU A 25 -1.86 10.50 10.92
N LEU A 26 -1.71 10.33 9.61
CA LEU A 26 -2.82 10.37 8.64
C LEU A 26 -3.61 9.06 8.58
N ASN A 27 -3.21 8.06 9.38
CA ASN A 27 -3.81 6.73 9.46
C ASN A 27 -4.01 6.07 8.09
N THR A 28 -3.05 6.25 7.17
CA THR A 28 -3.13 5.70 5.81
C THR A 28 -2.99 4.18 5.77
N GLY A 29 -2.43 3.59 6.83
CA GLY A 29 -2.26 2.14 6.97
C GLY A 29 -1.22 1.56 6.00
N LEU A 30 -0.24 2.37 5.57
CA LEU A 30 0.88 1.95 4.73
C LEU A 30 2.06 1.50 5.58
N ASP A 31 2.54 0.30 5.30
CA ASP A 31 3.79 -0.27 5.80
C ASP A 31 5.02 0.35 5.11
N MET A 32 6.19 0.15 5.71
CA MET A 32 7.46 0.71 5.25
C MET A 32 7.81 0.25 3.82
N GLU A 33 7.45 -0.98 3.46
CA GLU A 33 7.67 -1.52 2.12
C GLU A 33 6.77 -0.82 1.08
N SER A 34 5.47 -0.77 1.34
CA SER A 34 4.48 -0.07 0.51
C SER A 34 4.83 1.40 0.33
N LEU A 35 5.24 2.09 1.40
CA LEU A 35 5.66 3.49 1.34
C LEU A 35 6.89 3.69 0.45
N SER A 36 7.88 2.79 0.52
CA SER A 36 9.06 2.86 -0.35
C SER A 36 8.70 2.70 -1.83
N ILE A 37 7.74 1.83 -2.14
CA ILE A 37 7.23 1.63 -3.49
C ILE A 37 6.53 2.90 -3.97
N CYS A 38 5.70 3.52 -3.11
CA CYS A 38 5.02 4.77 -3.43
C CYS A 38 6.00 5.89 -3.77
N VAL A 39 7.09 6.01 -3.01
CA VAL A 39 8.12 7.03 -3.27
C VAL A 39 8.76 6.80 -4.62
N ARG A 40 9.15 5.56 -4.95
CA ARG A 40 9.73 5.23 -6.26
C ARG A 40 8.77 5.50 -7.43
N LEU A 41 7.48 5.25 -7.23
CA LEU A 41 6.45 5.55 -8.23
C LEU A 41 6.28 7.07 -8.40
N CYS A 42 6.27 7.83 -7.31
CA CYS A 42 6.24 9.29 -7.35
C CYS A 42 7.49 9.87 -8.03
N GLU A 43 8.68 9.31 -7.80
CA GLU A 43 9.92 9.70 -8.49
C GLU A 43 9.87 9.46 -10.00
N GLN A 44 9.07 8.49 -10.46
CA GLN A 44 8.80 8.25 -11.88
C GLN A 44 7.80 9.25 -12.48
N GLY A 45 7.30 10.21 -11.70
CA GLY A 45 6.34 11.22 -12.15
C GLY A 45 4.88 10.76 -12.09
N ILE A 46 4.58 9.68 -11.37
CA ILE A 46 3.20 9.24 -11.16
C ILE A 46 2.51 10.26 -10.24
N ASN A 47 1.28 10.64 -10.60
CA ASN A 47 0.48 11.54 -9.79
C ASN A 47 0.16 10.89 -8.42
N PRO A 48 0.57 11.50 -7.28
CA PRO A 48 0.30 10.96 -5.95
C PRO A 48 -1.20 10.81 -5.66
N GLU A 49 -2.07 11.67 -6.24
CA GLU A 49 -3.51 11.56 -6.06
C GLU A 49 -4.06 10.26 -6.67
N ALA A 50 -3.66 9.96 -7.91
CA ALA A 50 -4.04 8.72 -8.60
C ALA A 50 -3.49 7.49 -7.89
N LEU A 51 -2.23 7.56 -7.43
CA LEU A 51 -1.59 6.48 -6.68
C LEU A 51 -2.35 6.18 -5.37
N SER A 52 -2.77 7.23 -4.64
CA SER A 52 -3.53 7.06 -3.40
C SER A 52 -4.89 6.38 -3.63
N ALA A 53 -5.56 6.66 -4.75
CA ALA A 53 -6.82 6.04 -5.10
C ALA A 53 -6.65 4.54 -5.37
N VAL A 54 -5.63 4.18 -6.16
CA VAL A 54 -5.30 2.78 -6.47
C VAL A 54 -4.94 2.00 -5.21
N ILE A 55 -4.12 2.58 -4.33
CA ILE A 55 -3.72 1.94 -3.06
C ILE A 55 -4.92 1.70 -2.15
N LYS A 56 -5.83 2.67 -2.04
CA LYS A 56 -7.05 2.52 -1.24
C LYS A 56 -7.95 1.41 -1.79
N GLU A 57 -8.12 1.36 -3.11
CA GLU A 57 -8.91 0.31 -3.76
C GLU A 57 -8.24 -1.07 -3.61
N LEU A 58 -6.92 -1.18 -3.76
CA LEU A 58 -6.18 -2.42 -3.55
C LEU A 58 -6.27 -2.91 -2.09
N ARG A 59 -6.15 -2.00 -1.12
CA ARG A 59 -6.32 -2.35 0.31
C ARG A 59 -7.74 -2.83 0.59
N LYS A 60 -8.75 -2.10 0.12
CA LYS A 60 -10.15 -2.47 0.26
C LYS A 60 -10.46 -3.82 -0.40
N ALA A 61 -9.90 -4.07 -1.58
CA ALA A 61 -9.99 -5.36 -2.25
C ALA A 61 -9.29 -6.46 -1.43
N SER A 62 -8.10 -6.19 -0.86
CA SER A 62 -7.37 -7.16 -0.03
C SER A 62 -8.09 -7.51 1.28
N GLU A 63 -8.74 -6.53 1.91
CA GLU A 63 -9.60 -6.73 3.08
C GLU A 63 -10.89 -7.50 2.71
N THR A 64 -11.31 -7.43 1.44
CA THR A 64 -12.42 -8.22 0.89
C THR A 64 -11.98 -9.58 0.32
N SER A 65 -10.67 -9.89 0.34
CA SER A 65 -10.09 -11.13 -0.22
C SER A 65 -10.18 -12.36 0.69
N GLU A 66 -10.79 -12.28 1.88
CA GLU A 66 -11.44 -13.46 2.50
C GLU A 66 -12.75 -13.86 1.78
N GLY A 67 -13.03 -13.25 0.62
CA GLY A 67 -14.16 -13.58 -0.23
C GLY A 67 -13.79 -13.57 -1.70
N VAL A 68 -12.82 -14.40 -2.11
CA VAL A 68 -12.72 -14.84 -3.50
C VAL A 68 -13.94 -15.72 -3.82
N TYR A 69 -15.11 -15.10 -4.01
CA TYR A 69 -16.14 -15.62 -4.90
C TYR A 69 -15.98 -14.89 -6.23
N VAL A 70 -14.95 -15.25 -6.98
CA VAL A 70 -15.02 -15.16 -8.44
C VAL A 70 -15.85 -16.34 -8.91
N CYS A 71 -17.15 -16.13 -9.04
CA CYS A 71 -17.93 -16.70 -10.13
C CYS A 71 -18.80 -15.57 -10.68
N MET A 72 -18.45 -15.13 -11.89
CA MET A 72 -19.41 -14.52 -12.80
C MET A 72 -20.61 -15.45 -13.01
N SER A 73 -21.77 -14.87 -13.28
CA SER A 73 -23.06 -15.47 -13.64
C SER A 73 -22.98 -16.89 -14.23
N ASP A 74 -23.49 -17.89 -13.52
CA ASP A 74 -24.61 -18.74 -13.96
C ASP A 74 -25.03 -19.70 -12.82
N ASN A 75 -26.28 -19.57 -12.36
CA ASN A 75 -27.10 -20.58 -11.67
C ASN A 75 -26.52 -21.33 -10.43
N TYR A 76 -26.86 -20.89 -9.20
CA TYR A 76 -26.89 -21.79 -8.03
C TYR A 76 -28.04 -21.48 -7.06
N PRO A 77 -29.07 -22.34 -6.96
CA PRO A 77 -30.05 -22.33 -5.88
C PRO A 77 -29.46 -23.04 -4.66
N GLY A 78 -29.52 -22.44 -3.48
CA GLY A 78 -29.21 -23.13 -2.23
C GLY A 78 -28.23 -22.39 -1.33
N ARG A 79 -28.66 -21.25 -0.78
CA ARG A 79 -28.11 -20.78 0.51
C ARG A 79 -28.76 -21.60 1.62
N GLY A 80 -27.98 -22.51 2.18
CA GLY A 80 -28.32 -23.21 3.41
C GLY A 80 -27.22 -24.19 3.75
N LEU A 81 -26.42 -23.88 4.77
CA LEU A 81 -25.78 -24.91 5.57
C LEU A 81 -25.82 -24.47 7.03
N PHE A 82 -26.74 -25.12 7.73
CA PHE A 82 -26.78 -25.26 9.17
C PHE A 82 -25.51 -25.96 9.65
N PHE A 83 -24.94 -25.47 10.74
CA PHE A 83 -24.53 -26.31 11.86
C PHE A 83 -25.24 -25.80 13.11
#